data_AF-A0A7S0DZQ5-F1
#
_entry.id   AF-A0A7S0DZQ5-F1
#
_cell.length_a   1.000
_cell.length_b   1.000
_cell.length_c   1.000
_cell.angle_alpha   90.00
_cell.angle_beta   90.00
_cell.angle_gamma   90.00
#
_symmetry.space_group_name_H-M   'P 1'
#
loop_
_entity.id
_entity.type
_entity.pdbx_description
1 polymer ?
#
loop_
_entity_poly.entity_id
_entity_poly.type
_entity_poly.pdbx_seq_one_letter_code
_entity_poly.pdbx_strand_id
1 'polypeptide(L)'
;MCDHFSKIGYPVPEETNPADHVMFLMQTLDKPVLKDLCMSYAAASDMFDPHMASHMEGGQLPRKLKREQAGWPTQLMALGKREVQTVLRNKGALVARFGSAIGLNLIFALIFYKVGNGNDIQSHFGALVFLAISAMFGAAQPVILTFPAERPRFVREYATGTYGAVPYFWSKLFTELPLGFLVALVVFLVTYWTEALKGNFILHVLIVWLVSVA
;
A
#
# COMPACT_ATOMS: atom_id res chain seq x y z
N MET A 1 -41.97 -15.23 6.36
CA MET A 1 -41.43 -13.94 6.88
C MET A 1 -42.48 -12.82 6.79
N CYS A 2 -42.94 -12.41 5.61
CA CYS A 2 -43.91 -11.30 5.45
C CYS A 2 -45.22 -11.49 6.24
N ASP A 3 -45.76 -12.71 6.23
CA ASP A 3 -46.99 -13.04 6.98
C ASP A 3 -46.84 -12.93 8.50
N HIS A 4 -45.62 -13.13 9.01
CA HIS A 4 -45.35 -13.03 10.44
C HIS A 4 -45.23 -11.57 10.87
N PHE A 5 -44.53 -10.74 10.11
CA PHE A 5 -44.43 -9.30 10.37
C PHE A 5 -45.79 -8.59 10.21
N SER A 6 -46.63 -9.03 9.26
CA SER A 6 -48.02 -8.57 9.13
C SER A 6 -48.85 -8.88 10.39
N LYS A 7 -48.70 -10.08 10.99
CA LYS A 7 -49.38 -10.48 12.23
C LYS A 7 -48.94 -9.69 13.47
N ILE A 8 -47.70 -9.20 13.49
CA ILE A 8 -47.14 -8.43 14.61
C ILE A 8 -47.48 -6.93 14.50
N GLY A 9 -48.21 -6.53 13.45
CA GLY A 9 -48.63 -5.14 13.25
C GLY A 9 -47.63 -4.29 12.46
N TYR A 10 -46.65 -4.93 11.80
CA TYR A 10 -45.71 -4.28 10.88
C TYR A 10 -45.85 -4.88 9.48
N PRO A 11 -46.96 -4.59 8.76
CA PRO A 11 -47.15 -5.07 7.40
C PRO A 11 -46.07 -4.48 6.48
N VAL A 12 -45.51 -5.31 5.61
CA VAL A 12 -44.54 -4.86 4.60
C VAL A 12 -45.31 -4.15 3.49
N PRO A 13 -45.00 -2.88 3.17
CA PRO A 13 -45.61 -2.18 2.04
C PRO A 13 -45.31 -2.87 0.70
N GLU A 14 -46.30 -2.89 -0.21
CA GLU A 14 -46.23 -3.60 -1.51
C GLU A 14 -45.09 -3.11 -2.43
N GLU A 15 -44.68 -1.86 -2.28
CA GLU A 15 -43.63 -1.20 -3.09
C GLU A 15 -42.22 -1.35 -2.47
N THR A 16 -42.06 -2.05 -1.34
CA THR A 16 -40.78 -2.17 -0.63
C THR A 16 -40.27 -3.60 -0.56
N ASN A 17 -38.96 -3.76 -0.72
CA ASN A 17 -38.30 -5.04 -0.49
C ASN A 17 -38.47 -5.46 0.99
N PRO A 18 -39.00 -6.66 1.27
CA PRO A 18 -39.18 -7.14 2.66
C PRO A 18 -37.91 -7.11 3.51
N ALA A 19 -36.74 -7.39 2.93
CA ALA A 19 -35.47 -7.34 3.66
C ALA A 19 -35.08 -5.91 4.07
N ASP A 20 -35.39 -4.93 3.21
CA ASP A 20 -35.12 -3.52 3.46
C ASP A 20 -36.10 -2.96 4.50
N HIS A 21 -37.37 -3.37 4.44
CA HIS A 21 -38.36 -3.03 5.46
C HIS A 21 -38.00 -3.59 6.84
N VAL A 22 -37.54 -4.85 6.93
CA VAL A 22 -37.05 -5.42 8.20
C VAL A 22 -35.82 -4.66 8.69
N MET A 23 -34.88 -4.32 7.81
CA MET A 23 -33.71 -3.50 8.18
C MET A 23 -34.12 -2.12 8.69
N PHE A 24 -35.12 -1.48 8.07
CA PHE A 24 -35.68 -0.21 8.52
C PHE A 24 -36.28 -0.34 9.93
N LEU A 25 -37.11 -1.35 10.19
CA LEU A 25 -37.66 -1.63 11.53
C LEU A 25 -36.55 -1.85 12.57
N MET A 26 -35.47 -2.54 12.19
CA MET A 26 -34.32 -2.76 13.08
C MET A 26 -33.56 -1.47 13.42
N GLN A 27 -33.61 -0.46 12.55
CA GLN A 27 -32.94 0.82 12.74
C GLN A 27 -33.82 1.85 13.47
N THR A 28 -35.14 1.80 13.28
CA THR A 28 -36.07 2.81 13.82
C THR A 28 -36.67 2.45 15.17
N LEU A 29 -36.78 1.14 15.50
CA LEU A 29 -37.42 0.70 16.74
C LEU A 29 -36.45 0.74 17.94
N ASP A 30 -37.00 1.02 19.12
CA ASP A 30 -36.26 1.00 20.38
C ASP A 30 -35.75 -0.41 20.71
N LYS A 31 -34.55 -0.48 21.31
CA LYS A 31 -33.86 -1.73 21.70
C LYS A 31 -34.74 -2.78 22.42
N PRO A 32 -35.60 -2.43 23.41
CA PRO A 32 -36.48 -3.41 24.05
C PRO A 32 -37.50 -4.02 23.08
N VAL A 33 -38.16 -3.19 22.27
CA VAL A 33 -39.16 -3.64 21.27
C VAL A 33 -38.50 -4.49 20.20
N LEU A 34 -37.28 -4.11 19.78
CA LEU A 34 -36.49 -4.87 18.83
C LEU A 34 -36.13 -6.27 19.34
N LYS A 35 -35.80 -6.39 20.64
CA LYS A 35 -35.50 -7.68 21.25
C LYS A 35 -36.73 -8.59 21.23
N ASP A 36 -37.90 -8.06 21.57
CA ASP A 36 -39.15 -8.83 21.57
C ASP A 36 -39.57 -9.23 20.14
N LEU A 37 -39.34 -8.36 19.15
CA LEU A 37 -39.57 -8.65 17.73
C LEU A 37 -38.62 -9.74 17.21
N CYS A 38 -37.34 -9.68 17.57
CA CYS A 38 -36.37 -10.73 17.22
C CYS A 38 -36.69 -12.06 17.89
N MET A 39 -37.13 -12.05 19.16
CA MET A 39 -37.50 -13.27 19.89
C MET A 39 -38.79 -13.90 19.34
N SER A 40 -39.79 -13.09 18.99
CA SER A 40 -41.03 -13.57 18.35
C SER A 40 -40.78 -14.12 16.94
N TYR A 41 -39.91 -13.46 16.17
CA TYR A 41 -39.47 -13.97 14.88
C TYR A 41 -38.64 -15.26 15.01
N ALA A 42 -37.72 -15.34 15.98
CA ALA A 42 -36.92 -16.54 16.24
C ALA A 42 -37.82 -17.73 16.59
N ALA A 43 -38.77 -17.54 17.51
CA ALA A 43 -39.74 -18.56 17.90
C ALA A 43 -40.66 -19.00 16.74
N ALA A 44 -40.99 -18.09 15.81
CA ALA A 44 -41.75 -18.42 14.62
C ALA A 44 -40.89 -19.00 13.48
N SER A 45 -39.59 -18.72 13.46
CA SER A 45 -38.65 -19.27 12.47
C SER A 45 -38.35 -20.74 12.73
N ASP A 46 -38.39 -21.20 13.98
CA ASP A 46 -38.37 -22.62 14.34
C ASP A 46 -39.60 -23.39 13.79
N MET A 47 -40.71 -22.69 13.51
CA MET A 47 -41.90 -23.29 12.87
C MET A 47 -41.82 -23.30 11.33
N PHE A 48 -40.96 -22.50 10.69
CA PHE A 48 -41.10 -22.22 9.25
C PHE A 48 -40.24 -23.07 8.31
N ASP A 49 -39.34 -23.93 8.81
CA ASP A 49 -38.74 -25.01 8.02
C ASP A 49 -38.00 -26.05 8.89
N PRO A 50 -38.49 -27.30 9.00
CA PRO A 50 -37.77 -28.40 9.68
C PRO A 50 -36.38 -28.66 9.05
N HIS A 51 -36.26 -28.38 7.75
CA HIS A 51 -35.01 -28.54 7.00
C HIS A 51 -33.99 -27.44 7.35
N MET A 52 -34.42 -26.21 7.65
CA MET A 52 -33.53 -25.09 8.01
C MET A 52 -33.07 -25.18 9.47
N ALA A 53 -33.96 -25.61 10.38
CA ALA A 53 -33.62 -25.89 11.78
C ALA A 53 -32.58 -27.03 11.91
N SER A 54 -32.68 -28.08 11.09
CA SER A 54 -31.70 -29.17 11.05
C SER A 54 -30.30 -28.72 10.60
N HIS A 55 -30.21 -27.63 9.83
CA HIS A 55 -28.94 -27.00 9.44
C HIS A 55 -28.42 -25.99 10.47
N MET A 56 -29.25 -25.50 11.40
CA MET A 56 -28.80 -24.64 12.51
C MET A 56 -28.30 -25.45 13.71
N GLU A 57 -28.94 -26.58 14.05
CA GLU A 57 -28.50 -27.43 15.17
C GLU A 57 -27.24 -28.26 14.85
N GLY A 58 -26.95 -28.50 13.56
CA GLY A 58 -25.70 -29.13 13.10
C GLY A 58 -24.70 -28.19 12.43
N GLY A 59 -25.06 -26.93 12.24
CA GLY A 59 -24.27 -25.94 11.53
C GLY A 59 -23.21 -25.32 12.43
N GLN A 60 -22.09 -26.00 12.63
CA GLN A 60 -20.86 -25.26 12.93
C GLN A 60 -20.69 -24.23 11.81
N LEU A 61 -20.92 -22.94 12.10
CA LEU A 61 -20.48 -21.81 11.28
C LEU A 61 -19.15 -22.22 10.65
N PRO A 62 -19.00 -22.25 9.31
CA PRO A 62 -17.88 -22.91 8.66
C PRO A 62 -16.62 -22.48 9.39
N ARG A 63 -16.05 -23.44 10.14
CA ARG A 63 -14.93 -23.26 11.06
C ARG A 63 -13.95 -22.35 10.35
N LYS A 64 -13.79 -21.09 10.82
CA LYS A 64 -13.00 -20.03 10.15
C LYS A 64 -11.91 -20.71 9.34
N LEU A 65 -12.08 -20.78 8.01
CA LEU A 65 -11.18 -21.56 7.17
C LEU A 65 -9.77 -21.09 7.54
N LYS A 66 -9.00 -21.95 8.20
CA LYS A 66 -7.66 -21.60 8.66
C LYS A 66 -6.86 -21.52 7.38
N ARG A 67 -6.82 -20.32 6.79
CA ARG A 67 -6.01 -20.05 5.61
C ARG A 67 -4.59 -20.34 6.01
N GLU A 68 -4.07 -21.46 5.52
CA GLU A 68 -2.65 -21.73 5.60
C GLU A 68 -1.93 -20.62 4.85
N GLN A 69 -1.09 -19.91 5.58
CA GLN A 69 -0.25 -18.88 5.00
C GLN A 69 0.87 -19.59 4.22
N ALA A 70 1.13 -19.13 2.99
CA ALA A 70 2.25 -19.64 2.21
C ALA A 70 3.57 -19.43 2.97
N GLY A 71 4.59 -20.23 2.67
CA GLY A 71 5.92 -20.04 3.26
C GLY A 71 6.47 -18.62 3.03
N TRP A 72 7.24 -18.11 3.99
CA TRP A 72 7.85 -16.78 3.97
C TRP A 72 8.55 -16.40 2.65
N PRO A 73 9.38 -17.26 2.02
CA PRO A 73 10.04 -16.92 0.75
C PRO A 73 9.06 -16.80 -0.42
N THR A 74 8.01 -17.62 -0.45
CA THR A 74 6.97 -17.56 -1.48
C THR A 74 6.17 -16.27 -1.35
N GLN A 75 5.85 -15.85 -0.12
CA GLN A 75 5.21 -14.55 0.14
C GLN A 75 6.10 -13.40 -0.34
N LEU A 76 7.39 -13.43 0.01
CA LEU A 76 8.34 -12.37 -0.34
C LEU A 76 8.51 -12.25 -1.86
N MET A 77 8.67 -13.37 -2.58
CA MET A 77 8.81 -13.36 -4.04
C MET A 77 7.52 -12.89 -4.74
N ALA A 78 6.35 -13.34 -4.27
CA ALA A 78 5.07 -12.93 -4.84
C ALA A 78 4.80 -11.43 -4.63
N LEU A 79 5.06 -10.94 -3.40
CA LEU A 79 4.94 -9.51 -3.07
C LEU A 79 5.96 -8.69 -3.87
N GLY A 80 7.23 -9.09 -3.93
CA GLY A 80 8.26 -8.38 -4.68
C GLY A 80 7.92 -8.28 -6.18
N LYS A 81 7.47 -9.39 -6.79
CA LYS A 81 7.01 -9.37 -8.18
C LYS A 81 5.85 -8.39 -8.39
N ARG A 82 4.89 -8.36 -7.46
CA ARG A 82 3.76 -7.43 -7.49
C ARG A 82 4.21 -5.98 -7.36
N GLU A 83 5.11 -5.68 -6.44
CA GLU A 83 5.64 -4.32 -6.24
C GLU A 83 6.41 -3.86 -7.47
N VAL A 84 7.31 -4.67 -8.03
CA VAL A 84 8.03 -4.37 -9.28
C VAL A 84 7.05 -4.09 -10.43
N GLN A 85 6.05 -4.95 -10.62
CA GLN A 85 5.04 -4.74 -11.65
C GLN A 85 4.22 -3.46 -11.43
N THR A 86 3.89 -3.15 -10.18
CA THR A 86 3.14 -1.93 -9.83
C THR A 86 3.93 -0.69 -10.19
N VAL A 87 5.23 -0.68 -9.87
CA VAL A 87 6.13 0.42 -10.18
C VAL A 87 6.34 0.57 -11.68
N LEU A 88 6.61 -0.52 -12.41
CA LEU A 88 6.81 -0.50 -13.85
C LEU A 88 5.54 -0.08 -14.61
N ARG A 89 4.36 -0.49 -14.13
CA ARG A 89 3.07 -0.10 -14.73
C ARG A 89 2.73 1.36 -14.47
N ASN A 90 3.18 1.92 -13.35
CA ASN A 90 3.01 3.34 -13.04
C ASN A 90 4.06 4.20 -13.76
N LYS A 91 3.95 4.23 -15.09
CA LYS A 91 4.87 4.99 -15.97
C LYS A 91 4.91 6.47 -15.62
N GLY A 92 3.78 7.06 -15.21
CA GLY A 92 3.72 8.47 -14.80
C GLY A 92 4.59 8.76 -13.58
N ALA A 93 4.48 7.96 -12.52
CA ALA A 93 5.33 8.11 -11.34
C ALA A 93 6.80 7.83 -11.64
N LEU A 94 7.09 6.86 -12.50
CA LEU A 94 8.45 6.53 -12.90
C LEU A 94 9.08 7.67 -13.72
N VAL A 95 8.39 8.18 -14.74
CA VAL A 95 8.84 9.33 -15.53
C VAL A 95 9.00 10.58 -14.67
N ALA A 96 8.07 10.84 -13.74
CA ALA A 96 8.20 11.95 -12.80
C ALA A 96 9.44 11.80 -11.91
N ARG A 97 9.69 10.59 -11.37
CA ARG A 97 10.84 10.29 -10.51
C ARG A 97 12.17 10.50 -11.24
N PHE A 98 12.33 9.97 -12.45
CA PHE A 98 13.55 10.17 -13.24
C PHE A 98 13.66 11.60 -13.78
N GLY A 99 12.57 12.16 -14.29
CA GLY A 99 12.54 13.50 -14.89
C GLY A 99 12.83 14.61 -13.87
N SER A 100 12.22 14.56 -12.68
CA SER A 100 12.50 15.53 -11.62
C SER A 100 13.92 15.41 -11.10
N ALA A 101 14.42 14.18 -10.94
CA ALA A 101 15.79 13.93 -10.48
C ALA A 101 16.82 14.47 -11.50
N ILE A 102 16.67 14.15 -12.78
CA ILE A 102 17.57 14.64 -13.83
C ILE A 102 17.48 16.16 -13.97
N GLY A 103 16.26 16.71 -14.03
CA GLY A 103 16.05 18.14 -14.24
C GLY A 103 16.66 19.00 -13.13
N LEU A 104 16.42 18.64 -11.86
CA LEU A 104 16.99 19.37 -10.72
C LEU A 104 18.52 19.22 -10.70
N ASN A 105 19.04 18.00 -10.79
CA ASN A 105 20.49 17.78 -10.73
C ASN A 105 21.25 18.40 -11.89
N LEU A 106 20.65 18.49 -13.08
CA LEU A 106 21.26 19.17 -14.22
C LEU A 106 21.44 20.67 -13.95
N ILE A 107 20.43 21.34 -13.38
CA ILE A 107 20.52 22.76 -13.03
C ILE A 107 21.67 22.99 -12.04
N PHE A 108 21.78 22.14 -11.02
CA PHE A 108 22.86 22.25 -10.04
C PHE A 108 24.24 21.90 -10.62
N ALA A 109 24.33 20.91 -11.49
CA ALA A 109 25.57 20.57 -12.18
C ALA A 109 26.08 21.73 -13.04
N LEU A 110 25.19 22.54 -13.61
CA LEU A 110 25.55 23.76 -14.34
C LEU A 110 26.06 24.86 -13.41
N ILE A 111 25.54 24.96 -12.18
CA ILE A 111 26.04 25.91 -11.16
C ILE A 111 27.49 25.55 -10.78
N PHE A 112 27.77 24.26 -10.58
CA PHE A 112 29.10 23.73 -10.25
C PHE A 112 29.91 23.30 -11.49
N TYR A 113 29.66 23.93 -12.64
CA TYR A 113 30.30 23.54 -13.90
C TYR A 113 31.83 23.59 -13.82
N LYS A 114 32.48 22.46 -14.13
CA LYS A 114 33.95 22.29 -14.11
C LYS A 114 34.64 22.68 -12.79
N VAL A 115 33.93 22.65 -11.66
CA VAL A 115 34.53 22.87 -10.34
C VAL A 115 35.70 21.92 -10.08
N GLY A 116 35.63 20.70 -10.62
CA GLY A 116 36.69 19.68 -10.64
C GLY A 116 38.09 20.14 -11.08
N ASN A 117 38.17 21.22 -11.88
CA ASN A 117 39.44 21.78 -12.37
C ASN A 117 39.94 23.00 -11.58
N GLY A 118 39.11 23.58 -10.70
CA GLY A 118 39.49 24.70 -9.85
C GLY A 118 40.33 24.24 -8.66
N ASN A 119 41.14 25.16 -8.10
CA ASN A 119 41.90 24.93 -6.86
C ASN A 119 41.09 25.27 -5.59
N ASP A 120 39.83 25.68 -5.73
CA ASP A 120 38.99 26.06 -4.59
C ASP A 120 38.34 24.82 -3.94
N ILE A 121 38.96 24.36 -2.85
CA ILE A 121 38.51 23.21 -2.04
C ILE A 121 37.08 23.40 -1.52
N GLN A 122 36.66 24.64 -1.24
CA GLN A 122 35.33 24.92 -0.70
C GLN A 122 34.25 24.62 -1.73
N SER A 123 34.47 24.99 -2.99
CA SER A 123 33.56 24.70 -4.11
C SER A 123 33.46 23.19 -4.37
N HIS A 124 34.56 22.44 -4.30
CA HIS A 124 34.55 20.98 -4.43
C HIS A 124 33.75 20.30 -3.33
N PHE A 125 33.97 20.71 -2.09
CA PHE A 125 33.24 20.18 -0.94
C PHE A 125 31.75 20.49 -1.05
N GLY A 126 31.39 21.72 -1.45
CA GLY A 126 30.02 22.14 -1.67
C GLY A 126 29.30 21.28 -2.72
N ALA A 127 29.96 20.99 -3.85
CA ALA A 127 29.39 20.13 -4.90
C ALA A 127 29.12 18.70 -4.39
N LEU A 128 30.07 18.10 -3.66
CA LEU A 128 29.91 16.74 -3.11
C LEU A 128 28.80 16.66 -2.05
N VAL A 129 28.72 17.65 -1.15
CA VAL A 129 27.67 17.71 -0.12
C VAL A 129 26.30 17.92 -0.78
N PHE A 130 26.22 18.82 -1.76
CA PHE A 130 24.99 19.03 -2.51
C PHE A 130 24.51 17.74 -3.19
N LEU A 131 25.43 17.01 -3.84
CA LEU A 131 25.14 15.77 -4.53
C LEU A 131 24.64 14.69 -3.55
N ALA A 132 25.22 14.60 -2.35
CA ALA A 132 24.76 13.71 -1.30
C ALA A 132 23.33 14.06 -0.81
N ILE A 133 23.05 15.34 -0.55
CA ILE A 133 21.72 15.81 -0.14
C ILE A 133 20.68 15.53 -1.23
N SER A 134 21.03 15.82 -2.48
CA SER A 134 20.17 15.58 -3.64
C SER A 134 19.84 14.09 -3.78
N ALA A 135 20.82 13.21 -3.58
CA ALA A 135 20.61 11.76 -3.63
C ALA A 135 19.71 11.25 -2.49
N MET A 136 19.91 11.72 -1.25
CA MET A 136 19.04 11.38 -0.12
C MET A 136 17.60 11.83 -0.37
N PHE A 137 17.42 13.07 -0.80
CA PHE A 137 16.08 13.61 -1.07
C PHE A 137 15.41 12.90 -2.26
N GLY A 138 16.17 12.61 -3.32
CA GLY A 138 15.69 11.87 -4.49
C GLY A 138 15.28 10.43 -4.20
N ALA A 139 15.90 9.78 -3.20
CA ALA A 139 15.49 8.47 -2.72
C ALA A 139 14.25 8.53 -1.80
N ALA A 140 14.20 9.51 -0.89
CA ALA A 140 13.14 9.62 0.12
C ALA A 140 11.80 10.16 -0.43
N GLN A 141 11.85 11.19 -1.29
CA GLN A 141 10.65 11.87 -1.82
C GLN A 141 9.63 10.91 -2.48
N PRO A 142 10.00 10.00 -3.41
CA PRO A 142 9.04 9.11 -4.05
C PRO A 142 8.39 8.13 -3.07
N VAL A 143 9.13 7.67 -2.05
CA VAL A 143 8.60 6.79 -1.01
C VAL A 143 7.57 7.53 -0.17
N ILE A 144 7.86 8.77 0.24
CA ILE A 144 6.94 9.60 1.04
C ILE A 144 5.62 9.83 0.31
N LEU A 145 5.67 10.01 -1.01
CA LEU A 145 4.47 10.28 -1.82
C LEU A 145 3.68 9.00 -2.16
N THR A 146 4.35 7.86 -2.35
CA THR A 146 3.70 6.61 -2.77
C THR A 146 3.20 5.78 -1.58
N PHE A 147 3.89 5.85 -0.44
CA PHE A 147 3.56 5.05 0.74
C PHE A 147 2.13 5.27 1.29
N PRO A 148 1.60 6.50 1.38
CA PRO A 148 0.21 6.73 1.81
C PRO A 148 -0.82 6.10 0.88
N ALA A 149 -0.56 6.05 -0.43
CA ALA A 149 -1.44 5.45 -1.42
C ALA A 149 -1.43 3.91 -1.36
N GLU A 150 -0.36 3.30 -0.84
CA GLU A 150 -0.24 1.85 -0.70
C GLU A 150 -0.68 1.34 0.67
N ARG A 151 -0.51 2.14 1.72
CA ARG A 151 -0.92 1.83 3.10
C ARG A 151 -2.33 1.21 3.23
N PRO A 152 -3.41 1.75 2.62
CA PRO A 152 -4.74 1.17 2.80
C PRO A 152 -4.87 -0.24 2.23
N ARG A 153 -4.13 -0.56 1.15
CA ARG A 153 -4.08 -1.91 0.59
C ARG A 153 -3.41 -2.87 1.56
N PHE A 154 -2.27 -2.46 2.12
CA PHE A 154 -1.57 -3.22 3.14
C PHE A 154 -2.45 -3.49 4.37
N VAL A 155 -3.15 -2.49 4.91
CA VAL A 155 -3.99 -2.67 6.11
C VAL A 155 -5.13 -3.67 5.87
N ARG A 156 -5.77 -3.61 4.69
CA ARG A 156 -6.83 -4.55 4.31
C ARG A 156 -6.30 -5.98 4.18
N GLU A 157 -5.15 -6.15 3.53
CA GLU A 157 -4.53 -7.46 3.31
C GLU A 157 -4.01 -8.06 4.63
N TYR A 158 -3.41 -7.22 5.48
CA TYR A 158 -2.97 -7.58 6.83
C TYR A 158 -4.15 -8.02 7.72
N ALA A 159 -5.27 -7.29 7.72
CA ALA A 159 -6.48 -7.64 8.47
C ALA A 159 -7.12 -8.96 7.98
N THR A 160 -6.94 -9.29 6.70
CA THR A 160 -7.42 -10.54 6.10
C THR A 160 -6.46 -11.72 6.37
N GLY A 161 -5.28 -11.46 6.92
CA GLY A 161 -4.28 -12.48 7.26
C GLY A 161 -3.61 -13.11 6.03
N THR A 162 -3.58 -12.43 4.88
CA THR A 162 -3.02 -12.97 3.63
C THR A 162 -1.49 -13.06 3.64
N TYR A 163 -0.80 -12.14 4.33
CA TYR A 163 0.66 -12.16 4.51
C TYR A 163 1.06 -11.36 5.76
N GLY A 164 2.26 -11.63 6.29
CA GLY A 164 2.80 -10.93 7.46
C GLY A 164 3.44 -9.57 7.13
N ALA A 165 3.56 -8.69 8.14
CA ALA A 165 4.19 -7.37 7.96
C ALA A 165 5.68 -7.46 7.57
N VAL A 166 6.41 -8.44 8.09
CA VAL A 166 7.85 -8.65 7.83
C VAL A 166 8.15 -8.98 6.36
N PRO A 167 7.53 -10.00 5.72
CA PRO A 167 7.77 -10.28 4.31
C PRO A 167 7.35 -9.12 3.39
N TYR A 168 6.32 -8.35 3.77
CA TYR A 168 5.97 -7.11 3.06
C TYR A 168 7.10 -6.08 3.10
N PHE A 169 7.62 -5.76 4.29
CA PHE A 169 8.70 -4.78 4.45
C PHE A 169 9.94 -5.17 3.63
N TRP A 170 10.38 -6.42 3.72
CA TRP A 170 11.53 -6.91 2.95
C TRP A 170 11.27 -6.87 1.44
N SER A 171 10.08 -7.28 0.98
CA SER A 171 9.74 -7.21 -0.44
C SER A 171 9.77 -5.79 -1.01
N LYS A 172 9.28 -4.81 -0.22
CA LYS A 172 9.31 -3.38 -0.54
C LYS A 172 10.76 -2.88 -0.60
N LEU A 173 11.57 -3.21 0.41
CA LEU A 173 12.98 -2.81 0.49
C LEU A 173 13.79 -3.34 -0.71
N PHE A 174 13.67 -4.63 -1.04
CA PHE A 174 14.37 -5.22 -2.19
C PHE A 174 13.91 -4.65 -3.53
N THR A 175 12.70 -4.08 -3.61
CA THR A 175 12.20 -3.43 -4.83
C THR A 175 12.71 -2.00 -4.95
N GLU A 176 12.77 -1.25 -3.84
CA GLU A 176 13.21 0.16 -3.85
C GLU A 176 14.74 0.32 -3.97
N LEU A 177 15.55 -0.57 -3.38
CA LEU A 177 17.01 -0.51 -3.45
C LEU A 177 17.58 -0.47 -4.88
N PRO A 178 17.26 -1.41 -5.78
CA PRO A 178 17.77 -1.40 -7.15
C PRO A 178 17.22 -0.22 -7.95
N LEU A 179 16.00 0.23 -7.66
CA LEU A 179 15.42 1.37 -8.35
C LEU A 179 16.10 2.67 -7.95
N GLY A 180 16.36 2.87 -6.66
CA GLY A 180 17.16 3.99 -6.16
C GLY A 180 18.56 3.99 -6.75
N PHE A 181 19.20 2.82 -6.87
CA PHE A 181 20.51 2.69 -7.52
C PHE A 181 20.48 3.12 -8.99
N LEU A 182 19.47 2.71 -9.76
CA LEU A 182 19.34 3.11 -11.16
C LEU A 182 19.12 4.62 -11.32
N VAL A 183 18.30 5.23 -10.47
CA VAL A 183 18.09 6.69 -10.48
C VAL A 183 19.40 7.42 -10.16
N ALA A 184 20.11 6.99 -9.11
CA ALA A 184 21.40 7.56 -8.74
C ALA A 184 22.41 7.43 -9.89
N LEU A 185 22.53 6.25 -10.51
CA LEU A 185 23.44 6.03 -11.64
C LEU A 185 23.17 7.00 -12.79
N VAL A 186 21.91 7.17 -13.18
CA VAL A 186 21.54 8.08 -14.28
C VAL A 186 21.86 9.54 -13.95
N VAL A 187 21.54 9.98 -12.73
CA VAL A 187 21.84 11.35 -12.28
C VAL A 187 23.35 11.59 -12.27
N PHE A 188 24.12 10.68 -11.68
CA PHE A 188 25.57 10.77 -11.60
C PHE A 188 26.24 10.74 -12.97
N LEU A 189 25.70 9.98 -13.91
CA LEU A 189 26.19 9.96 -15.28
C LEU A 189 26.08 11.33 -15.97
N VAL A 190 25.22 12.23 -15.49
CA VAL A 190 25.14 13.60 -16.00
C VAL A 190 26.01 14.54 -15.16
N THR A 191 25.88 14.49 -13.83
CA THR A 191 26.58 15.44 -12.94
C THR A 191 28.09 15.24 -12.92
N TYR A 192 28.57 14.00 -12.90
CA TYR A 192 30.01 13.68 -12.81
C TYR A 192 30.83 14.30 -13.94
N TRP A 193 30.34 14.19 -15.18
CA TRP A 193 31.02 14.75 -16.35
C TRP A 193 30.90 16.27 -16.41
N THR A 194 29.79 16.83 -15.94
CA THR A 194 29.53 18.28 -15.97
C THR A 194 30.37 19.02 -14.91
N GLU A 195 30.54 18.43 -13.74
CA GLU A 195 31.35 18.98 -12.65
C GLU A 195 32.86 18.69 -12.83
N ALA A 196 33.22 17.79 -13.74
CA ALA A 196 34.59 17.33 -13.99
C ALA A 196 35.29 16.72 -12.76
N LEU A 197 34.52 15.99 -11.93
CA LEU A 197 35.02 15.32 -10.74
C LEU A 197 36.12 14.30 -11.09
N LYS A 198 37.17 14.23 -10.25
CA LYS A 198 38.29 13.30 -10.43
C LYS A 198 38.12 12.05 -9.56
N GLY A 199 38.47 10.88 -10.11
CA GLY A 199 38.46 9.61 -9.38
C GLY A 199 37.58 8.55 -10.03
N ASN A 200 37.36 7.41 -9.36
CA ASN A 200 36.56 6.33 -9.91
C ASN A 200 35.06 6.65 -9.83
N PHE A 201 34.40 6.74 -10.98
CA PHE A 201 32.97 7.00 -11.12
C PHE A 201 32.12 6.03 -10.28
N ILE A 202 32.42 4.74 -10.36
CA ILE A 202 31.62 3.69 -9.70
C ILE A 202 31.69 3.84 -8.18
N LEU A 203 32.85 4.21 -7.64
CA LEU A 203 32.99 4.43 -6.20
C LEU A 203 32.16 5.61 -5.71
N HIS A 204 32.12 6.72 -6.46
CA HIS A 204 31.30 7.88 -6.10
C HIS A 204 29.81 7.56 -6.11
N VAL A 205 29.35 6.84 -7.15
CA VAL A 205 27.96 6.37 -7.22
C VAL A 205 27.63 5.45 -6.05
N LEU A 206 28.51 4.49 -5.72
CA LEU A 206 28.28 3.57 -4.61
C LEU A 206 28.27 4.27 -3.25
N ILE A 207 29.21 5.17 -2.98
CA ILE A 207 29.27 5.91 -1.71
C ILE A 207 28.00 6.73 -1.54
N VAL A 208 27.59 7.48 -2.56
CA VAL A 208 26.40 8.34 -2.44
C VAL A 208 25.11 7.52 -2.43
N TRP A 209 25.06 6.40 -3.15
CA TRP A 209 23.94 5.47 -3.02
C TRP A 209 23.85 4.88 -1.60
N LEU A 210 24.97 4.46 -1.00
CA LEU A 210 24.99 3.99 0.38
C LEU A 210 24.54 5.08 1.36
N VAL A 211 24.98 6.33 1.17
CA VAL A 211 24.52 7.48 1.96
C VAL A 211 23.02 7.74 1.79
N SER A 212 22.46 7.51 0.60
CA SER A 212 21.02 7.67 0.37
C SER A 212 20.16 6.57 0.99
N VAL A 213 20.75 5.40 1.26
CA VAL A 213 20.09 4.22 1.85
C VAL A 213 20.21 4.21 3.38
N ALA A 214 21.28 4.81 3.91
CA ALA A 214 21.56 4.95 5.34
C ALA A 214 20.68 6.02 6.01
#